data_AF-A0A914YLN4-F1
#
_entry.id   AF-A0A914YLN4-F1
#
_cell.length_a   1.000
_cell.length_b   1.000
_cell.length_c   1.000
_cell.angle_alpha   90.00
_cell.angle_beta   90.00
_cell.angle_gamma   90.00
#
_symmetry.space_group_name_H-M   'P 1'
#
loop_
_entity.id
_entity.type
_entity.pdbx_description
1 polymer ?
#
loop_
_entity_poly.entity_id
_entity_poly.type
_entity_poly.pdbx_seq_one_letter_code
_entity_poly.pdbx_strand_id
1 'polypeptide(L)'
;MDHFFSKDFESKMLGLAKTTLDKDPKTVLVYRIFEVSNKAKKMPETKKDLQKLLRQNKAQEFHKFYGAHSIPKLQEWFKVPDFGPNNTSIQYYRKYRSYHWEPQFVSLTDIPYHDSSFYYSLRDNTVLVSVVFL
;
A
#
# COMPACT_ATOMS: atom_id res chain seq x y z
N MET A 1 1.24 1.52 17.17
CA MET A 1 2.21 2.05 16.19
C MET A 1 1.38 2.89 15.24
N ASP A 2 1.62 4.19 15.16
CA ASP A 2 0.79 5.06 14.32
C ASP A 2 1.21 4.88 12.85
N HIS A 3 0.25 4.51 12.00
CA HIS A 3 0.48 4.45 10.56
C HIS A 3 0.29 5.84 9.96
N PHE A 4 1.34 6.36 9.33
CA PHE A 4 1.29 7.64 8.65
C PHE A 4 1.04 7.43 7.15
N PHE A 5 -0.08 7.95 6.65
CA PHE A 5 -0.47 7.85 5.26
C PHE A 5 -0.07 9.12 4.49
N SER A 6 0.06 9.00 3.16
CA SER A 6 0.26 10.18 2.31
C SER A 6 -0.89 11.16 2.47
N LYS A 7 -0.63 12.46 2.25
CA LYS A 7 -1.68 13.47 2.23
C LYS A 7 -2.85 13.06 1.33
N ASP A 8 -4.08 13.21 1.82
CA ASP A 8 -5.34 12.87 1.14
C ASP A 8 -5.48 11.39 0.75
N PHE A 9 -4.80 10.47 1.48
CA PHE A 9 -4.78 9.04 1.15
C PHE A 9 -6.17 8.44 1.01
N GLU A 10 -7.04 8.63 2.01
CA GLU A 10 -8.39 8.06 2.01
C GLU A 10 -9.20 8.51 0.79
N SER A 11 -9.27 9.81 0.52
CA SER A 11 -10.02 10.35 -0.62
C SER A 11 -9.46 9.85 -1.96
N LYS A 12 -8.13 9.73 -2.09
CA LYS A 12 -7.47 9.15 -3.28
C LYS A 12 -7.85 7.67 -3.46
N MET A 13 -7.78 6.89 -2.39
CA MET A 13 -8.10 5.46 -2.43
C MET A 13 -9.58 5.22 -2.68
N LEU A 14 -10.48 6.02 -2.11
CA LEU A 14 -11.92 5.97 -2.36
C LEU A 14 -12.27 6.25 -3.82
N GLY A 15 -11.62 7.23 -4.45
CA GLY A 15 -11.79 7.50 -5.88
C GLY A 15 -11.35 6.32 -6.77
N LEU A 16 -10.23 5.66 -6.43
CA LEU A 16 -9.79 4.44 -7.14
C LEU A 16 -10.70 3.24 -6.86
N ALA A 17 -11.16 3.08 -5.63
CA ALA A 17 -12.00 1.94 -5.24
C ALA A 17 -13.29 1.93 -6.05
N LYS A 18 -14.00 3.06 -6.10
CA LYS A 18 -15.23 3.22 -6.89
C LYS A 18 -15.06 2.91 -8.38
N THR A 19 -13.90 3.22 -8.96
CA THR A 19 -13.67 3.01 -10.40
C THR A 19 -13.10 1.63 -10.72
N THR A 20 -12.39 1.01 -9.77
CA THR A 20 -11.66 -0.24 -9.99
C THR A 20 -12.43 -1.45 -9.48
N LEU A 21 -12.96 -1.39 -8.26
CA LEU A 21 -13.62 -2.52 -7.61
C LEU A 21 -15.02 -2.77 -8.22
N ASP A 22 -15.74 -1.72 -8.60
CA ASP A 22 -17.02 -1.86 -9.31
C ASP A 22 -16.85 -2.54 -10.68
N LYS A 23 -15.69 -2.34 -11.32
CA LYS A 23 -15.37 -2.94 -12.63
C LYS A 23 -14.89 -4.38 -12.52
N ASP A 24 -14.09 -4.68 -11.51
CA ASP A 24 -13.57 -6.01 -11.22
C ASP A 24 -13.56 -6.26 -9.71
N PRO A 25 -14.62 -6.85 -9.14
CA PRO A 25 -14.77 -7.02 -7.71
C PRO A 25 -13.78 -8.02 -7.10
N LYS A 26 -13.02 -8.76 -7.93
CA LYS A 26 -11.94 -9.65 -7.48
C LYS A 26 -10.56 -8.98 -7.48
N THR A 27 -10.52 -7.65 -7.60
CA THR A 27 -9.31 -6.85 -7.46
C THR A 27 -9.14 -6.34 -6.02
N VAL A 28 -7.91 -6.24 -5.56
CA VAL A 28 -7.56 -5.55 -4.30
C VAL A 28 -6.64 -4.37 -4.60
N LEU A 29 -6.82 -3.27 -3.88
CA LEU A 29 -5.98 -2.08 -4.01
C LEU A 29 -4.83 -2.14 -3.00
N VAL A 30 -3.62 -2.37 -3.49
CA VAL A 30 -2.41 -2.51 -2.66
C VAL A 30 -1.66 -1.19 -2.59
N TYR A 31 -1.13 -0.85 -1.41
CA TYR A 31 -0.32 0.35 -1.18
C TYR A 31 0.99 0.03 -0.46
N ARG A 32 1.96 0.95 -0.54
CA ARG A 32 3.26 0.82 0.14
C ARG A 32 3.18 1.44 1.53
N ILE A 33 3.80 0.78 2.50
CA ILE A 33 4.08 1.35 3.81
C ILE A 33 5.57 1.59 3.96
N PHE A 34 5.91 2.72 4.58
CA PHE A 34 7.27 3.08 4.92
C PHE A 34 7.38 3.32 6.42
N GLU A 35 8.45 2.81 7.00
CA GLU A 35 8.83 3.09 8.38
C GLU A 35 9.79 4.27 8.39
N VAL A 36 9.44 5.33 9.10
CA VAL A 36 10.28 6.53 9.25
C VAL A 36 10.94 6.49 10.62
N SER A 37 12.26 6.63 10.65
CA SER A 37 13.02 6.66 11.90
C SER A 37 12.65 7.88 12.73
N ASN A 38 12.61 7.71 14.06
CA ASN A 38 12.52 8.81 15.03
C ASN A 38 13.65 9.85 14.92
N LYS A 39 14.74 9.54 14.19
CA LYS A 39 15.83 10.49 13.87
C LYS A 39 15.49 11.43 12.70
N ALA A 40 14.35 11.25 12.04
CA ALA A 40 13.83 12.19 11.07
C ALA A 40 13.28 13.43 11.80
N LYS A 41 13.75 14.62 11.40
CA LYS A 41 13.31 15.88 12.03
C LYS A 41 11.84 16.20 11.73
N LYS A 42 11.32 15.69 10.61
CA LYS A 42 9.95 15.88 10.13
C LYS A 42 9.50 14.62 9.37
N MET A 43 8.23 14.30 9.44
CA MET A 43 7.62 13.26 8.62
C MET A 43 7.59 13.70 7.14
N PRO A 44 7.72 12.76 6.18
CA PRO A 44 7.67 13.09 4.77
C PRO A 44 6.24 13.43 4.35
N GLU A 45 6.04 14.60 3.72
CA GLU A 45 4.73 14.99 3.18
C GLU A 45 4.62 14.69 1.69
N THR A 46 5.76 14.60 0.99
CA THR A 46 5.84 14.33 -0.45
C THR A 46 6.68 13.09 -0.75
N LYS A 47 6.51 12.50 -1.93
CA LYS A 47 7.42 11.45 -2.43
C LYS A 47 8.87 11.90 -2.46
N LYS A 48 9.13 13.17 -2.76
CA LYS A 48 10.49 13.74 -2.77
C LYS A 48 11.12 13.74 -1.38
N ASP A 49 10.35 14.08 -0.35
CA ASP A 49 10.81 14.03 1.04
C ASP A 49 11.11 12.60 1.47
N LEU A 50 10.20 11.67 1.16
CA LEU A 50 10.39 10.25 1.45
C LEU A 50 11.63 9.69 0.74
N GLN A 51 11.83 10.01 -0.54
CA GLN A 51 13.00 9.58 -1.29
C GLN A 51 14.31 10.09 -0.66
N LYS A 52 14.30 11.33 -0.17
CA LYS A 52 15.43 11.90 0.57
C LYS A 52 15.69 11.14 1.87
N LEU A 53 14.66 10.81 2.65
CA LEU A 53 14.81 10.03 3.89
C LEU A 53 15.34 8.62 3.62
N LEU A 54 14.88 7.95 2.57
CA LEU A 54 15.39 6.64 2.15
C LEU A 54 16.89 6.70 1.82
N ARG A 55 17.33 7.70 1.04
CA ARG A 55 18.76 7.90 0.72
C ARG A 55 19.63 8.19 1.95
N GLN A 56 19.03 8.76 2.99
CA GLN A 56 19.70 9.06 4.25
C GLN A 56 19.64 7.92 5.27
N ASN A 57 19.09 6.74 4.91
CA ASN A 57 18.81 5.64 5.83
C ASN A 57 17.95 6.06 7.04
N LYS A 58 17.03 7.03 6.82
CA LYS A 58 16.07 7.52 7.81
C LYS A 58 14.64 7.06 7.55
N ALA A 59 14.43 6.34 6.46
CA ALA A 59 13.21 5.62 6.19
C ALA A 59 13.56 4.27 5.53
N GLN A 60 12.63 3.32 5.56
CA GLN A 60 12.71 2.05 4.82
C GLN A 60 11.32 1.58 4.42
N GLU A 61 11.24 0.71 3.40
CA GLU A 61 10.00 -0.03 3.15
C GLU A 61 9.70 -0.92 4.36
N PHE A 62 8.43 -0.96 4.75
CA PHE A 62 7.96 -1.78 5.87
C PHE A 62 8.43 -3.23 5.69
N HIS A 63 9.01 -3.79 6.76
CA HIS A 63 9.54 -5.15 6.75
C HIS A 63 10.50 -5.44 5.57
N LYS A 64 11.37 -4.50 5.19
CA LYS A 64 12.33 -4.60 4.07
C LYS A 64 13.08 -5.95 3.94
N PHE A 65 13.37 -6.62 5.07
CA PHE A 65 14.10 -7.89 5.09
C PHE A 65 13.20 -9.13 4.90
N TYR A 66 11.88 -8.95 4.92
CA TYR A 66 10.88 -9.99 4.65
C TYR A 66 10.28 -9.78 3.26
N GLY A 67 10.55 -10.69 2.34
CA GLY A 67 10.07 -10.60 0.96
C GLY A 67 8.55 -10.62 0.80
N ALA A 68 7.81 -11.03 1.85
CA ALA A 68 6.36 -11.18 1.83
C ALA A 68 5.62 -9.86 1.54
N HIS A 69 6.16 -8.72 1.98
CA HIS A 69 5.55 -7.39 1.76
C HIS A 69 6.15 -6.64 0.56
N SER A 70 7.04 -7.27 -0.21
CA SER A 70 7.73 -6.58 -1.31
C SER A 70 6.77 -6.18 -2.42
N ILE A 71 6.88 -4.91 -2.85
CA ILE A 71 6.14 -4.36 -3.99
C ILE A 71 7.18 -3.89 -5.02
N PRO A 72 7.24 -4.46 -6.24
CA PRO A 72 8.22 -4.06 -7.25
C PRO A 72 7.98 -2.63 -7.75
N LYS A 73 8.96 -2.08 -8.48
CA LYS A 73 8.89 -0.76 -9.15
C LYS A 73 8.92 0.47 -8.23
N LEU A 74 9.69 0.42 -7.14
CA LEU A 74 9.84 1.56 -6.23
C LEU A 74 10.43 2.81 -6.91
N GLN A 75 11.44 2.63 -7.77
CA GLN A 75 12.09 3.77 -8.42
C GLN A 75 11.19 4.46 -9.45
N GLU A 76 10.40 3.69 -10.19
CA GLU A 76 9.39 4.20 -11.12
C GLU A 76 8.28 4.93 -10.37
N TRP A 77 7.88 4.44 -9.19
CA TRP A 77 6.88 5.09 -8.35
C TRP A 77 7.32 6.50 -7.91
N PHE A 78 8.62 6.69 -7.63
CA PHE A 78 9.21 8.00 -7.32
C PHE A 78 9.29 8.95 -8.53
N LYS A 79 9.24 8.44 -9.77
CA LYS A 79 9.22 9.28 -10.97
C LYS A 79 7.84 9.88 -11.26
N VAL A 80 6.78 9.30 -10.71
CA VAL A 80 5.41 9.82 -10.82
C VAL A 80 5.21 10.94 -9.81
N PRO A 81 4.73 12.13 -10.23
CA PRO A 81 4.50 13.24 -9.32
C PRO A 81 3.50 12.90 -8.20
N ASP A 82 3.54 13.68 -7.13
CA ASP A 82 2.49 13.65 -6.11
C ASP A 82 1.18 14.17 -6.72
N PHE A 83 0.07 13.50 -6.41
CA PHE A 83 -1.26 13.90 -6.85
C PHE A 83 -2.01 14.66 -5.75
N GLY A 84 -2.96 15.51 -6.14
CA GLY A 84 -3.89 16.19 -5.22
C GLY A 84 -5.04 15.28 -4.74
N PRO A 85 -5.98 15.83 -3.94
CA PRO A 85 -7.18 15.10 -3.51
C PRO A 85 -7.96 14.55 -4.71
N ASN A 86 -8.57 13.36 -4.56
CA ASN A 86 -9.39 12.69 -5.58
C ASN A 86 -8.68 12.41 -6.93
N ASN A 87 -7.37 12.58 -7.00
CA ASN A 87 -6.57 12.28 -8.16
C ASN A 87 -5.46 11.33 -7.75
N THR A 88 -5.35 10.19 -8.42
CA THR A 88 -4.31 9.20 -8.23
C THR A 88 -4.40 8.18 -9.38
N SER A 89 -3.44 7.28 -9.49
CA SER A 89 -3.41 6.27 -10.54
C SER A 89 -2.83 4.96 -10.04
N ILE A 90 -3.28 3.87 -10.66
CA ILE A 90 -2.71 2.54 -10.44
C ILE A 90 -1.36 2.46 -11.16
N GLN A 91 -0.32 2.10 -10.42
CA GLN A 91 1.03 1.96 -11.01
C GLN A 91 1.13 0.76 -11.96
N TYR A 92 0.54 -0.38 -11.57
CA TYR A 92 0.48 -1.60 -12.38
C TYR A 92 -0.53 -2.59 -11.79
N TYR A 93 -0.98 -3.53 -12.62
CA TYR A 93 -1.77 -4.69 -12.19
C TYR A 93 -0.87 -5.93 -12.08
N ARG A 94 -1.15 -6.77 -11.09
CA ARG A 94 -0.46 -8.06 -10.90
C ARG A 94 -1.49 -9.11 -10.49
N LYS A 95 -1.50 -10.24 -11.20
CA LYS A 95 -2.27 -11.42 -10.78
C LYS A 95 -1.70 -11.98 -9.48
N TYR A 96 -2.55 -12.25 -8.49
CA TYR A 96 -2.15 -12.92 -7.26
C TYR A 96 -1.75 -14.37 -7.58
N ARG A 97 -0.47 -14.69 -7.49
CA ARG A 97 0.10 -16.01 -7.85
C ARG A 97 1.02 -16.59 -6.78
N SER A 98 1.28 -15.86 -5.71
CA SER A 98 2.28 -16.20 -4.71
C SER A 98 1.62 -16.21 -3.35
N TYR A 99 1.48 -17.40 -2.76
CA TYR A 99 0.97 -17.58 -1.41
C TYR A 99 1.89 -16.99 -0.32
N HIS A 100 3.14 -16.68 -0.67
CA HIS A 100 4.09 -15.97 0.21
C HIS A 100 3.93 -14.45 0.19
N TRP A 101 3.14 -13.90 -0.75
CA TRP A 101 2.97 -12.46 -0.85
C TRP A 101 1.80 -12.03 0.03
N GLU A 102 2.10 -11.17 1.00
CA GLU A 102 1.19 -10.67 2.03
C GLU A 102 1.09 -9.14 1.90
N PRO A 103 0.49 -8.63 0.81
CA PRO A 103 0.36 -7.19 0.63
C PRO A 103 -0.66 -6.62 1.62
N GLN A 104 -0.40 -5.39 2.05
CA GLN A 104 -1.42 -4.57 2.70
C GLN A 104 -2.32 -3.96 1.64
N PHE A 105 -3.62 -4.02 1.87
CA PHE A 105 -4.60 -3.59 0.90
C PHE A 105 -5.73 -2.79 1.53
N VAL A 106 -6.44 -2.10 0.65
CA VAL A 106 -7.65 -1.36 0.96
C VAL A 106 -8.84 -2.20 0.52
N SER A 107 -9.85 -2.30 1.38
CA SER A 107 -11.10 -2.98 1.10
C SER A 107 -12.30 -2.09 1.37
N LEU A 108 -13.43 -2.47 0.79
CA LEU A 108 -14.73 -1.98 1.22
C LEU A 108 -15.10 -2.58 2.58
N THR A 109 -15.95 -1.89 3.33
CA THR A 109 -16.48 -2.36 4.62
C THR A 109 -17.36 -3.62 4.53
N ASP A 110 -17.83 -3.97 3.33
CA ASP A 110 -18.73 -5.09 3.06
C ASP A 110 -18.02 -6.35 2.53
N ILE A 111 -16.68 -6.37 2.50
CA ILE A 111 -15.91 -7.55 2.12
C ILE A 111 -16.25 -8.74 3.04
N PRO A 112 -16.50 -9.94 2.49
CA PRO A 112 -16.83 -11.10 3.32
C PRO A 112 -15.64 -11.50 4.21
N TYR A 113 -15.93 -11.95 5.43
CA TYR A 113 -14.91 -12.48 6.34
C TYR A 113 -14.11 -13.64 5.73
N HIS A 114 -14.78 -14.46 4.92
CA HIS A 114 -14.18 -15.59 4.21
C HIS A 114 -14.75 -15.70 2.79
N ASP A 115 -13.88 -15.66 1.77
CA ASP A 115 -14.18 -15.95 0.37
C ASP A 115 -13.31 -17.11 -0.14
N SER A 116 -13.90 -18.32 -0.17
CA SER A 116 -13.23 -19.54 -0.66
C SER A 116 -12.90 -19.53 -2.16
N SER A 117 -13.35 -18.53 -2.92
CA SER A 117 -12.99 -18.36 -4.33
C SER A 117 -11.61 -17.73 -4.54
N PHE A 118 -10.93 -17.32 -3.46
CA PHE A 118 -9.58 -16.75 -3.48
C PHE A 118 -8.52 -17.70 -2.90
N TYR A 119 -7.28 -17.56 -3.37
CA TYR A 119 -6.15 -18.29 -2.79
C TYR A 119 -5.70 -17.63 -1.49
N TYR A 120 -5.73 -18.37 -0.39
CA TYR A 120 -5.21 -17.90 0.90
C TYR A 120 -3.69 -18.10 1.00
N SER A 121 -3.02 -17.23 1.75
CA SER A 121 -1.60 -17.41 2.07
C SER A 121 -1.43 -18.61 3.02
N LEU A 122 -0.30 -19.33 2.89
CA LEU A 122 0.00 -20.50 3.73
C LEU A 122 0.36 -20.12 5.17
N ARG A 123 0.75 -18.86 5.40
CA ARG A 123 1.09 -18.28 6.71
C ARG A 123 0.39 -16.93 6.79
N ASP A 124 -0.92 -16.97 7.02
CA ASP A 124 -1.73 -15.76 7.00
C ASP A 124 -1.49 -14.93 8.27
N ASN A 125 -0.51 -14.03 8.20
CA ASN A 125 -0.30 -12.99 9.19
C ASN A 125 -1.06 -11.71 8.81
N THR A 126 -2.04 -11.75 7.93
CA THR A 126 -2.79 -10.54 7.53
C THR A 126 -3.54 -9.93 8.73
N VAL A 127 -3.85 -10.74 9.75
CA VAL A 127 -4.34 -10.28 11.07
C VAL A 127 -3.31 -9.47 11.88
N LEU A 128 -2.03 -9.57 11.54
CA LEU A 128 -0.90 -8.84 12.14
C LEU A 128 -0.47 -7.62 11.31
N VAL A 129 -1.08 -7.40 10.13
CA VAL A 129 -0.83 -6.24 9.28
C VAL A 129 -2.11 -5.44 9.02
N SER A 130 -1.94 -4.16 8.76
CA SER A 130 -3.05 -3.22 8.61
C SER A 130 -3.87 -3.47 7.34
N VAL A 131 -5.18 -3.64 7.51
CA VAL A 131 -6.20 -3.48 6.46
C VAL A 131 -6.86 -2.12 6.66
N VAL A 132 -6.99 -1.36 5.58
CA VAL A 132 -7.72 -0.08 5.61
C VAL A 132 -9.09 -0.30 4.98
N PHE A 133 -10.12 0.01 5.76
CA PHE A 133 -11.51 0.01 5.30
C PHE A 133 -11.89 1.41 4.84
N LEU A 134 -12.46 1.54 3.64
CA LEU A 134 -13.00 2.78 3.08
C LEU A 134 -14.53 2.85 3.18
#